data_AF-A0A3D6C4Y6-F1
#
_entry.id   AF-A0A3D6C4Y6-F1
#
_cell.length_a   1.000
_cell.length_b   1.000
_cell.length_c   1.000
_cell.angle_alpha   90.00
_cell.angle_beta   90.00
_cell.angle_gamma   90.00
#
_symmetry.space_group_name_H-M   'P 1'
#
loop_
_entity.id
_entity.type
_entity.pdbx_description
1 polymer ?
#
loop_
_entity_poly.entity_id
_entity_poly.type
_entity_poly.pdbx_seq_one_letter_code
_entity_poly.pdbx_strand_id
1 'polypeptide(L)'
;LILVAPLFIVLLPLVWYVNGWPVFYSGIRMGRDKKYFVMYKLRTLPVDFEKQYDAHLVSYRHGYTLPWFCRFMRDTRLDELPQLLNVLKGDMDFIGPRPVRPSVYKSICSEIRAYDKRFLVNPGLVGYSQLFTPHSTPKRIRSFIDNRASKYKKSLVFDVFIICLAGFGVIQKTIRMLCRFGYLFVMDKLLKRYSNKRGLDRIKQAKGEVFFCNSEQSYKDCFLSHGEPCGALVDINEKHMRVDTDIPIEDEGAITIRCRAMVKTKLAKRETKSFFCAVNVFMRYDVPQGKYKYTYILEYDPCSELNRYFVDQYFLKKSLMRYVI
;
A
#
# COMPACT_ATOMS: atom_id res chain seq x y z
N LEU A 1 9.60 -8.62 -24.93
CA LEU A 1 8.74 -9.82 -25.09
C LEU A 1 9.55 -11.09 -25.21
N ILE A 2 10.51 -11.19 -26.14
CA ILE A 2 11.40 -12.36 -26.29
C ILE A 2 12.09 -12.74 -24.96
N LEU A 3 12.68 -11.78 -24.27
CA LEU A 3 13.34 -11.99 -22.96
C LEU A 3 12.39 -12.52 -21.86
N VAL A 4 11.08 -12.23 -21.97
CA VAL A 4 10.08 -12.60 -20.96
C VAL A 4 9.32 -13.87 -21.38
N ALA A 5 9.48 -14.33 -22.63
CA ALA A 5 8.78 -15.50 -23.15
C ALA A 5 9.02 -16.78 -22.34
N PRO A 6 10.26 -17.12 -21.90
CA PRO A 6 10.49 -18.28 -21.06
C PRO A 6 9.71 -18.23 -19.73
N LEU A 7 9.52 -17.02 -19.20
CA LEU A 7 8.77 -16.83 -17.97
C LEU A 7 7.26 -17.06 -18.17
N PHE A 8 6.70 -16.70 -19.33
CA PHE A 8 5.31 -17.01 -19.66
C PHE A 8 5.06 -18.51 -19.75
N ILE A 9 6.02 -19.31 -20.24
CA ILE A 9 5.91 -20.78 -20.31
C ILE A 9 5.67 -21.37 -18.92
N VAL A 10 6.29 -20.81 -17.88
CA VAL A 10 6.11 -21.26 -16.50
C VAL A 10 4.88 -20.64 -15.84
N LEU A 11 4.64 -19.34 -16.04
CA LEU A 11 3.56 -18.62 -15.37
C LEU A 11 2.17 -19.04 -15.85
N LEU A 12 1.98 -19.28 -17.16
CA LEU A 12 0.65 -19.55 -17.71
C LEU A 12 0.05 -20.87 -17.16
N PRO A 13 0.77 -22.01 -17.14
CA PRO A 13 0.27 -23.24 -16.53
C PRO A 13 0.03 -23.10 -15.02
N LEU A 14 0.88 -22.38 -14.29
CA LEU A 14 0.69 -22.17 -12.85
C LEU A 14 -0.56 -21.33 -12.56
N VAL A 15 -0.81 -20.28 -13.34
CA VAL A 15 -2.03 -19.47 -13.21
C VAL A 15 -3.25 -20.33 -13.53
N TRP A 16 -3.18 -21.15 -14.58
CA TRP A 16 -4.25 -22.08 -14.94
C TRP A 16 -4.53 -23.09 -13.83
N TYR A 17 -3.49 -23.67 -13.23
CA TYR A 17 -3.64 -24.61 -12.12
C TYR A 17 -4.25 -23.96 -10.86
N VAL A 18 -3.85 -22.72 -10.54
CA VAL A 18 -4.30 -22.03 -9.31
C VAL A 18 -5.68 -21.39 -9.46
N ASN A 19 -5.99 -20.78 -10.61
CA ASN A 19 -7.22 -20.01 -10.81
C ASN A 19 -8.16 -20.58 -11.88
N GLY A 20 -7.76 -21.63 -12.60
CA GLY A 20 -8.50 -22.22 -13.72
C GLY A 20 -8.36 -21.43 -15.03
N TRP A 21 -9.30 -21.62 -15.94
CA TRP A 21 -9.45 -20.84 -17.18
C TRP A 21 -10.45 -19.67 -17.01
N PRO A 22 -10.32 -18.52 -17.69
CA PRO A 22 -9.19 -18.05 -18.52
C PRO A 22 -7.93 -17.59 -17.77
N VAL A 23 -6.75 -17.83 -18.34
CA VAL A 23 -5.47 -17.42 -17.72
C VAL A 23 -5.24 -15.91 -17.74
N PHE A 24 -5.71 -15.24 -18.78
CA PHE A 24 -5.61 -13.79 -18.91
C PHE A 24 -6.85 -13.09 -18.36
N TYR A 25 -6.62 -11.93 -17.76
CA TYR A 25 -7.64 -10.95 -17.46
C TYR A 25 -7.47 -9.75 -18.40
N SER A 26 -8.57 -9.30 -18.99
CA SER A 26 -8.66 -8.10 -19.80
C SER A 26 -9.63 -7.12 -19.15
N GLY A 27 -9.22 -5.87 -19.00
CA GLY A 27 -10.06 -4.83 -18.41
C GLY A 27 -9.99 -3.53 -19.20
N ILE A 28 -11.14 -2.91 -19.46
CA ILE A 28 -11.21 -1.62 -20.15
C ILE A 28 -10.61 -0.53 -19.27
N ARG A 29 -9.75 0.28 -19.86
CA ARG A 29 -9.11 1.43 -19.23
C ARG A 29 -9.17 2.64 -20.14
N MET A 30 -9.00 3.81 -19.53
CA MET A 30 -8.84 5.07 -20.26
C MET A 30 -7.36 5.37 -20.46
N GLY A 31 -6.99 5.62 -21.71
CA GLY A 31 -5.67 6.03 -22.15
C GLY A 31 -5.63 7.50 -22.57
N ARG A 32 -4.72 7.80 -23.50
CA ARG A 32 -4.54 9.15 -24.04
C ARG A 32 -5.83 9.65 -24.69
N ASP A 33 -6.09 10.94 -24.52
CA ASP A 33 -7.29 11.64 -25.02
C ASP A 33 -8.59 10.98 -24.54
N LYS A 34 -8.54 10.33 -23.37
CA LYS A 34 -9.63 9.54 -22.77
C LYS A 34 -10.12 8.37 -23.63
N LYS A 35 -9.37 7.97 -24.65
CA LYS A 35 -9.72 6.80 -25.48
C LYS A 35 -9.68 5.52 -24.66
N TYR A 36 -10.64 4.64 -24.88
CA TYR A 36 -10.66 3.35 -24.21
C TYR A 36 -9.69 2.37 -24.88
N PHE A 37 -9.01 1.57 -24.07
CA PHE A 37 -8.20 0.46 -24.53
C PHE A 37 -8.31 -0.73 -23.56
N VAL A 38 -7.97 -1.92 -24.06
CA VAL A 38 -8.03 -3.16 -23.28
C VAL A 38 -6.68 -3.40 -22.63
N MET A 39 -6.61 -3.33 -21.30
CA MET A 39 -5.38 -3.59 -20.55
C MET A 39 -5.29 -5.08 -20.17
N TYR A 40 -4.18 -5.74 -20.53
CA TYR A 40 -3.99 -7.17 -20.28
C TYR A 40 -3.24 -7.44 -18.96
N LYS A 41 -3.63 -8.50 -18.25
CA LYS A 41 -2.94 -9.02 -17.06
C LYS A 41 -3.04 -10.54 -16.98
N LEU A 42 -2.18 -11.17 -16.19
CA LEU A 42 -2.43 -12.53 -15.73
C LEU A 42 -3.51 -12.49 -14.65
N ARG A 43 -4.42 -13.45 -14.70
CA ARG A 43 -5.54 -13.51 -13.77
C ARG A 43 -5.05 -13.94 -12.39
N THR A 44 -5.31 -13.09 -11.40
CA THR A 44 -4.99 -13.36 -9.99
C THR A 44 -6.22 -13.51 -9.12
N LEU A 45 -7.41 -13.16 -9.63
CA LEU A 45 -8.69 -13.20 -8.92
C LEU A 45 -9.64 -14.21 -9.61
N PRO A 46 -10.59 -14.81 -8.88
CA PRO A 46 -11.64 -15.65 -9.45
C PRO A 46 -12.48 -14.93 -10.53
N VAL A 47 -13.09 -15.69 -11.44
CA VAL A 47 -13.89 -15.18 -12.59
C VAL A 47 -14.94 -14.16 -12.13
N ASP A 48 -15.67 -14.47 -11.07
CA ASP A 48 -16.81 -13.65 -10.61
C ASP A 48 -16.44 -12.70 -9.47
N PHE A 49 -15.15 -12.55 -9.17
CA PHE A 49 -14.71 -11.68 -8.08
C PHE A 49 -15.10 -10.21 -8.31
N GLU A 50 -15.01 -9.71 -9.55
CA GLU A 50 -15.39 -8.32 -9.86
C GLU A 50 -16.92 -8.09 -9.84
N LYS A 51 -17.73 -9.15 -9.95
CA LYS A 51 -19.20 -9.07 -9.86
C LYS A 51 -19.68 -9.08 -8.41
N GLN A 52 -19.01 -9.86 -7.57
CA GLN A 52 -19.35 -9.99 -6.14
C GLN A 52 -18.74 -8.86 -5.29
N TYR A 53 -17.58 -8.34 -5.69
CA TYR A 53 -16.83 -7.32 -4.96
C TYR A 53 -16.32 -6.25 -5.92
N ASP A 54 -16.41 -4.97 -5.55
CA ASP A 54 -15.75 -3.91 -6.32
C ASP A 54 -14.23 -4.18 -6.30
N ALA A 55 -13.65 -4.55 -7.44
CA ALA A 55 -12.29 -5.06 -7.52
C ALA A 55 -11.22 -4.04 -7.09
N HIS A 56 -11.62 -2.79 -6.87
CA HIS A 56 -10.82 -1.75 -6.25
C HIS A 56 -10.59 -1.98 -4.74
N LEU A 57 -11.32 -2.93 -4.15
CA LEU A 57 -11.37 -3.27 -2.74
C LEU A 57 -10.88 -4.70 -2.47
N VAL A 58 -9.85 -5.19 -3.18
CA VAL A 58 -9.07 -6.34 -2.65
C VAL A 58 -8.25 -5.85 -1.45
N SER A 59 -8.96 -5.46 -0.39
CA SER A 59 -8.43 -5.21 0.93
C SER A 59 -8.79 -6.43 1.78
N TYR A 60 -7.97 -6.67 2.80
CA TYR A 60 -8.21 -7.71 3.79
C TYR A 60 -9.61 -7.64 4.43
N ARG A 61 -10.33 -6.51 4.31
CA ARG A 61 -11.68 -6.32 4.84
C ARG A 61 -12.75 -7.25 4.27
N HIS A 62 -12.56 -7.83 3.08
CA HIS A 62 -13.58 -8.68 2.46
C HIS A 62 -13.40 -10.18 2.75
N GLY A 63 -12.51 -10.57 3.67
CA GLY A 63 -12.31 -11.97 4.08
C GLY A 63 -11.68 -12.88 3.03
N TYR A 64 -11.59 -12.45 1.76
CA TYR A 64 -10.98 -13.22 0.69
C TYR A 64 -9.45 -13.23 0.82
N THR A 65 -8.92 -14.40 1.19
CA THR A 65 -7.47 -14.63 1.23
C THR A 65 -6.99 -15.07 -0.14
N LEU A 66 -6.21 -14.21 -0.78
CA LEU A 66 -5.60 -14.51 -2.07
C LEU A 66 -4.62 -15.71 -1.96
N PRO A 67 -4.65 -16.69 -2.88
CA PRO A 67 -3.66 -17.77 -2.90
C PRO A 67 -2.24 -17.23 -2.87
N TRP A 68 -1.33 -17.93 -2.19
CA TRP A 68 0.04 -17.45 -1.97
C TRP A 68 0.74 -17.10 -3.30
N PHE A 69 0.52 -17.90 -4.35
CA PHE A 69 1.09 -17.70 -5.68
C PHE A 69 0.52 -16.44 -6.35
N CYS A 70 -0.79 -16.21 -6.23
CA CYS A 70 -1.42 -15.00 -6.75
C CYS A 70 -0.97 -13.75 -6.00
N ARG A 71 -0.78 -13.85 -4.68
CA ARG A 71 -0.17 -12.79 -3.87
C ARG A 71 1.26 -12.51 -4.33
N PHE A 72 2.06 -13.56 -4.49
CA PHE A 72 3.43 -13.46 -4.99
C PHE A 72 3.49 -12.75 -6.36
N MET A 73 2.65 -13.13 -7.32
CA MET A 73 2.61 -12.48 -8.64
C MET A 73 2.28 -10.99 -8.54
N ARG A 74 1.32 -10.59 -7.70
CA ARG A 74 0.96 -9.18 -7.51
C ARG A 74 2.06 -8.40 -6.79
N ASP A 75 2.70 -9.01 -5.80
CA ASP A 75 3.79 -8.39 -5.05
C ASP A 75 5.03 -8.15 -5.90
N THR A 76 5.29 -9.05 -6.84
CA THR A 76 6.40 -9.01 -7.81
C THR A 76 6.01 -8.35 -9.14
N ARG A 77 4.74 -7.95 -9.30
CA ARG A 77 4.15 -7.40 -10.53
C ARG A 77 4.26 -8.30 -11.76
N LEU A 78 4.48 -9.60 -11.57
CA LEU A 78 4.49 -10.59 -12.65
C LEU A 78 3.13 -10.69 -13.34
N ASP A 79 2.04 -10.37 -12.65
CA ASP A 79 0.70 -10.30 -13.24
C ASP A 79 0.57 -9.21 -14.32
N GLU A 80 1.46 -8.23 -14.33
CA GLU A 80 1.42 -7.08 -15.23
C GLU A 80 2.24 -7.27 -16.50
N LEU A 81 3.00 -8.37 -16.63
CA LEU A 81 3.82 -8.64 -17.82
C LEU A 81 3.04 -8.64 -19.15
N PRO A 82 1.78 -9.11 -19.24
CA PRO A 82 1.01 -9.01 -20.48
C PRO A 82 0.78 -7.57 -20.97
N GLN A 83 0.91 -6.55 -20.11
CA GLN A 83 0.82 -5.14 -20.51
C GLN A 83 1.94 -4.72 -21.46
N LEU A 84 3.04 -5.49 -21.56
CA LEU A 84 4.05 -5.27 -22.59
C LEU A 84 3.47 -5.36 -24.01
N LEU A 85 2.38 -6.13 -24.20
CA LEU A 85 1.63 -6.14 -25.46
C LEU A 85 0.90 -4.81 -25.72
N ASN A 86 0.38 -4.17 -24.67
CA ASN A 86 -0.22 -2.82 -24.79
C ASN A 86 0.83 -1.78 -25.15
N VAL A 87 2.05 -1.90 -24.61
CA VAL A 87 3.16 -1.02 -24.98
C VAL A 87 3.53 -1.21 -26.45
N LEU A 88 3.62 -2.45 -26.91
CA LEU A 88 3.92 -2.74 -28.32
C LEU A 88 2.82 -2.25 -29.27
N LYS A 89 1.55 -2.32 -28.87
CA LYS A 89 0.40 -1.81 -29.63
C LYS A 89 0.31 -0.28 -29.67
N GLY A 90 1.05 0.43 -28.81
CA GLY A 90 0.99 1.88 -28.67
C GLY A 90 -0.13 2.40 -27.76
N ASP A 91 -0.86 1.52 -27.06
CA ASP A 91 -1.88 1.92 -26.07
C ASP A 91 -1.26 2.51 -24.80
N MET A 92 -0.04 2.08 -24.48
CA MET A 92 0.70 2.43 -23.27
C MET A 92 2.16 2.77 -23.61
N ASP A 93 2.79 3.57 -22.75
CA ASP A 93 4.24 3.75 -22.72
C ASP A 93 4.84 2.96 -21.54
N PHE A 94 6.16 2.82 -21.49
CA PHE A 94 6.83 2.25 -20.31
C PHE A 94 6.61 3.09 -19.06
N ILE A 95 6.62 4.42 -19.21
CA ILE A 95 6.47 5.39 -18.12
C ILE A 95 5.42 6.41 -18.48
N GLY A 96 4.54 6.67 -17.52
CA GLY A 96 3.42 7.59 -17.69
C GLY A 96 2.42 7.44 -16.54
N PRO A 97 1.37 8.25 -16.47
CA PRO A 97 0.31 8.09 -15.49
C PRO A 97 -0.33 6.70 -15.60
N ARG A 98 -0.62 6.03 -14.48
CA ARG A 98 -1.26 4.70 -14.54
C ARG A 98 -2.67 4.78 -15.16
N PRO A 99 -3.08 3.84 -16.02
CA PRO A 99 -4.40 3.88 -16.63
C PRO A 99 -5.52 3.61 -15.61
N VAL A 100 -6.63 4.34 -15.77
CA VAL A 100 -7.76 4.37 -14.82
C VAL A 100 -8.96 3.64 -15.42
N ARG A 101 -9.75 2.96 -14.59
CA ARG A 101 -11.00 2.31 -15.03
C ARG A 101 -12.07 3.39 -15.29
N PRO A 102 -12.90 3.26 -16.33
CA PRO A 102 -13.97 4.23 -16.62
C PRO A 102 -14.93 4.44 -15.44
N SER A 103 -15.33 3.35 -14.76
CA SER A 103 -16.22 3.40 -13.59
C SER A 103 -15.64 4.25 -12.46
N VAL A 104 -14.38 3.99 -12.08
CA VAL A 104 -13.64 4.73 -11.04
C VAL A 104 -13.44 6.19 -11.42
N TYR A 105 -13.29 6.46 -12.71
CA TYR A 105 -13.19 7.84 -13.16
C TYR A 105 -14.50 8.58 -12.98
N LYS A 106 -15.60 8.00 -13.44
CA LYS A 106 -16.94 8.60 -13.35
C LYS A 106 -17.37 8.83 -11.91
N SER A 107 -17.05 7.92 -11.00
CA SER A 107 -17.49 8.00 -9.60
C SER A 107 -16.59 8.86 -8.69
N ILE A 108 -15.27 8.87 -8.91
CA ILE A 108 -14.32 9.48 -7.96
C ILE A 108 -13.44 10.54 -8.61
N CYS A 109 -13.03 10.35 -9.87
CA CYS A 109 -11.94 11.13 -10.42
C CYS A 109 -12.37 12.33 -11.26
N SER A 110 -13.58 12.30 -11.81
CA SER A 110 -14.19 13.38 -12.59
C SER A 110 -14.28 14.69 -11.80
N GLU A 111 -14.50 14.60 -10.49
CA GLU A 111 -14.60 15.75 -9.58
C GLU A 111 -13.24 16.30 -9.14
N ILE A 112 -12.15 15.57 -9.39
CA ILE A 112 -10.81 16.00 -8.97
C ILE A 112 -10.32 17.10 -9.91
N ARG A 113 -10.05 18.27 -9.34
CA ARG A 113 -9.51 19.42 -10.08
C ARG A 113 -8.28 19.03 -10.92
N ALA A 114 -8.35 19.31 -12.21
CA ALA A 114 -7.30 19.07 -13.20
C ALA A 114 -6.87 17.59 -13.34
N TYR A 115 -7.72 16.64 -12.95
CA TYR A 115 -7.43 15.22 -13.10
C TYR A 115 -7.14 14.83 -14.54
N ASP A 116 -7.88 15.42 -15.47
CA ASP A 116 -7.86 15.08 -16.90
C ASP A 116 -6.53 15.39 -17.61
N LYS A 117 -5.67 16.21 -17.01
CA LYS A 117 -4.34 16.51 -17.55
C LYS A 117 -3.49 15.24 -17.74
N ARG A 118 -3.76 14.19 -16.96
CA ARG A 118 -3.09 12.89 -17.09
C ARG A 118 -3.36 12.19 -18.43
N PHE A 119 -4.47 12.51 -19.09
CA PHE A 119 -4.86 11.90 -20.37
C PHE A 119 -4.22 12.60 -21.57
N LEU A 120 -3.43 13.67 -21.37
CA LEU A 120 -2.71 14.34 -22.45
C LEU A 120 -1.51 13.51 -22.96
N VAL A 121 -1.12 12.48 -22.22
CA VAL A 121 -0.01 11.57 -22.55
C VAL A 121 -0.50 10.13 -22.49
N ASN A 122 0.24 9.23 -23.14
CA ASN A 122 -0.02 7.81 -23.01
C ASN A 122 0.13 7.35 -21.56
N PRO A 123 -0.74 6.44 -21.10
CA PRO A 123 -0.59 5.83 -19.78
C PRO A 123 0.68 4.99 -19.69
N GLY A 124 1.24 4.85 -18.49
CA GLY A 124 2.47 4.11 -18.24
C GLY A 124 2.27 2.73 -17.65
N LEU A 125 3.13 1.77 -18.03
CA LEU A 125 3.34 0.52 -17.29
C LEU A 125 3.81 0.84 -15.85
N VAL A 126 4.79 1.75 -15.75
CA VAL A 126 5.29 2.29 -14.49
C VAL A 126 4.69 3.69 -14.27
N GLY A 127 3.83 3.79 -13.24
CA GLY A 127 3.21 5.05 -12.84
C GLY A 127 4.13 5.95 -12.01
N TYR A 128 4.27 7.24 -12.37
CA TYR A 128 5.02 8.22 -11.57
C TYR A 128 4.56 8.23 -10.11
N SER A 129 3.27 8.48 -9.88
CA SER A 129 2.71 8.48 -8.53
C SER A 129 2.88 7.13 -7.82
N GLN A 130 2.89 6.00 -8.53
CA GLN A 130 3.08 4.68 -7.91
C GLN A 130 4.49 4.44 -7.42
N LEU A 131 5.50 5.03 -8.06
CA LEU A 131 6.88 4.93 -7.60
C LEU A 131 7.08 5.71 -6.31
N PHE A 132 6.50 6.91 -6.25
CA PHE A 132 6.77 7.83 -5.14
C PHE A 132 5.81 7.69 -3.95
N THR A 133 4.66 7.00 -4.11
CA THR A 133 3.60 7.00 -3.10
C THR A 133 3.01 5.59 -2.82
N PRO A 134 2.61 5.29 -1.56
CA PRO A 134 1.95 4.02 -1.21
C PRO A 134 0.60 3.80 -1.89
N HIS A 135 0.07 2.58 -1.78
CA HIS A 135 -1.22 2.23 -2.41
C HIS A 135 -2.41 3.05 -1.88
N SER A 136 -2.39 3.41 -0.59
CA SER A 136 -3.40 4.22 0.11
C SER A 136 -3.41 5.71 -0.23
N THR A 137 -2.46 6.19 -1.04
CA THR A 137 -2.39 7.62 -1.35
C THR A 137 -3.66 8.10 -2.07
N PRO A 138 -4.31 9.18 -1.59
CA PRO A 138 -5.48 9.75 -2.21
C PRO A 138 -5.29 10.02 -3.72
N LYS A 139 -6.33 9.75 -4.51
CA LYS A 139 -6.31 9.95 -5.98
C LYS A 139 -5.93 11.37 -6.38
N ARG A 140 -6.33 12.37 -5.58
CA ARG A 140 -5.97 13.79 -5.76
C ARG A 140 -4.46 14.03 -5.69
N ILE A 141 -3.79 13.49 -4.67
CA ILE A 141 -2.32 13.63 -4.51
C ILE A 141 -1.60 12.89 -5.65
N ARG A 142 -2.06 11.70 -6.00
CA ARG A 142 -1.50 10.92 -7.11
C ARG A 142 -1.63 11.64 -8.44
N SER A 143 -2.81 12.18 -8.73
CA SER A 143 -3.07 12.97 -9.93
C SER A 143 -2.17 14.20 -9.99
N PHE A 144 -1.97 14.89 -8.86
CA PHE A 144 -1.03 16.02 -8.79
C PHE A 144 0.41 15.62 -9.17
N ILE A 145 0.90 14.50 -8.62
CA ILE A 145 2.23 13.98 -8.93
C ILE A 145 2.33 13.56 -10.40
N ASP A 146 1.36 12.78 -10.90
CA ASP A 146 1.31 12.34 -12.29
C ASP A 146 1.30 13.54 -13.25
N ASN A 147 0.48 14.55 -12.99
CA ASN A 147 0.37 15.76 -13.81
C ASN A 147 1.65 16.59 -13.79
N ARG A 148 2.34 16.66 -12.65
CA ARG A 148 3.61 17.40 -12.56
C ARG A 148 4.72 16.66 -13.29
N ALA A 149 4.80 15.34 -13.11
CA ALA A 149 5.80 14.50 -13.76
C ALA A 149 5.63 14.48 -15.28
N SER A 150 4.39 14.44 -15.76
CA SER A 150 4.07 14.40 -17.21
C SER A 150 4.42 15.68 -17.97
N LYS A 151 4.75 16.79 -17.26
CA LYS A 151 5.21 18.04 -17.89
C LYS A 151 6.68 18.02 -18.26
N TYR A 152 7.49 17.19 -17.61
CA TYR A 152 8.91 17.12 -17.91
C TYR A 152 9.10 16.44 -19.27
N LYS A 153 10.02 16.97 -20.09
CA LYS A 153 10.35 16.36 -21.37
C LYS A 153 10.81 14.92 -21.13
N LYS A 154 10.24 13.98 -21.88
CA LYS A 154 10.67 12.58 -21.85
C LYS A 154 12.13 12.53 -22.28
N SER A 155 12.99 12.07 -21.39
CA SER A 155 14.39 11.78 -21.69
C SER A 155 14.53 10.27 -21.61
N LEU A 156 15.01 9.67 -22.69
CA LEU A 156 15.22 8.22 -22.74
C LEU A 156 16.10 7.73 -21.59
N VAL A 157 17.12 8.52 -21.21
CA VAL A 157 18.02 8.22 -20.09
C VAL A 157 17.26 8.22 -18.76
N PHE A 158 16.42 9.23 -18.53
CA PHE A 158 15.61 9.29 -17.32
C PHE A 158 14.61 8.13 -17.26
N ASP A 159 14.02 7.76 -18.40
CA ASP A 159 13.07 6.66 -18.45
C ASP A 159 13.74 5.31 -18.18
N VAL A 160 14.90 5.05 -18.79
CA VAL A 160 15.70 3.85 -18.50
C VAL A 160 16.09 3.82 -17.01
N PHE A 161 16.54 4.94 -16.45
CA PHE A 161 16.89 5.04 -15.03
C PHE A 161 15.70 4.67 -14.13
N ILE A 162 14.51 5.22 -14.40
CA ILE A 162 13.31 4.94 -13.62
C ILE A 162 12.86 3.48 -13.75
N ILE A 163 12.95 2.89 -14.94
CA ILE A 163 12.64 1.47 -15.16
C ILE A 163 13.61 0.59 -14.37
N CYS A 164 14.92 0.87 -14.44
CA CYS A 164 15.93 0.15 -13.68
C CYS A 164 15.70 0.26 -12.17
N LEU A 165 15.38 1.46 -11.68
CA LEU A 165 15.09 1.71 -10.27
C LEU A 165 13.85 0.95 -9.80
N ALA A 166 12.79 0.96 -10.60
CA ALA A 166 11.58 0.19 -10.33
C ALA A 166 11.85 -1.32 -10.35
N GLY A 167 12.62 -1.80 -11.33
CA GLY A 167 13.03 -3.19 -11.48
C GLY A 167 13.87 -3.67 -10.29
N PHE A 168 14.87 -2.89 -9.88
CA PHE A 168 15.70 -3.20 -8.72
C PHE A 168 14.88 -3.31 -7.43
N GLY A 169 13.96 -2.36 -7.19
CA GLY A 169 13.07 -2.41 -6.03
C GLY A 169 12.18 -3.67 -6.01
N VAL A 170 11.68 -4.09 -7.17
CA VAL A 170 10.92 -5.34 -7.32
C VAL A 170 11.82 -6.56 -7.05
N ILE A 171 13.00 -6.63 -7.67
CA ILE A 171 13.96 -7.74 -7.48
C ILE A 171 14.35 -7.89 -6.01
N GLN A 172 14.72 -6.80 -5.34
CA GLN A 172 15.09 -6.82 -3.92
C GLN A 172 13.92 -7.26 -3.03
N LYS A 173 12.68 -6.91 -3.38
CA LYS A 173 11.48 -7.39 -2.67
C LYS A 173 11.29 -8.89 -2.92
N THR A 174 11.43 -9.35 -4.16
CA THR A 174 11.34 -10.77 -4.53
C THR A 174 12.37 -11.61 -3.78
N ILE A 175 13.65 -11.21 -3.79
CA ILE A 175 14.73 -11.91 -3.09
C ILE A 175 14.42 -11.99 -1.59
N ARG A 176 14.04 -10.87 -0.95
CA ARG A 176 13.68 -10.89 0.48
C ARG A 176 12.51 -11.80 0.79
N MET A 177 11.49 -11.84 -0.07
CA MET A 177 10.37 -12.76 0.10
C MET A 177 10.82 -14.22 -0.03
N LEU A 178 11.64 -14.54 -1.02
CA LEU A 178 12.17 -15.89 -1.21
C LEU A 178 13.07 -16.32 -0.05
N CYS A 179 13.97 -15.45 0.42
CA CYS A 179 14.80 -15.71 1.60
C CYS A 179 13.96 -15.93 2.85
N ARG A 180 12.93 -15.09 3.09
CA ARG A 180 12.02 -15.25 4.24
C ARG A 180 11.24 -16.55 4.15
N PHE A 181 10.76 -16.90 2.96
CA PHE A 181 10.07 -18.17 2.72
C PHE A 181 11.00 -19.36 2.96
N GLY A 182 12.21 -19.35 2.40
CA GLY A 182 13.21 -20.40 2.59
C GLY A 182 13.61 -20.55 4.06
N TYR A 183 13.85 -19.44 4.76
CA TYR A 183 14.13 -19.45 6.20
C TYR A 183 12.98 -20.08 6.99
N LEU A 184 11.74 -19.63 6.77
CA LEU A 184 10.57 -20.18 7.46
C LEU A 184 10.38 -21.66 7.14
N PHE A 185 10.55 -22.06 5.87
CA PHE A 185 10.46 -23.46 5.46
C PHE A 185 11.48 -24.33 6.19
N VAL A 186 12.74 -23.90 6.26
CA VAL A 186 13.79 -24.61 7.02
C VAL A 186 13.43 -24.67 8.51
N MET A 187 13.04 -23.56 9.12
CA MET A 187 12.75 -23.50 10.55
C MET A 187 11.52 -24.35 10.95
N ASP A 188 10.51 -24.42 10.07
CA ASP A 188 9.28 -25.19 10.28
C ASP A 188 9.45 -26.69 9.98
N LYS A 189 9.89 -27.03 8.76
CA LYS A 189 9.98 -28.43 8.30
C LYS A 189 11.24 -29.15 8.77
N LEU A 190 12.40 -28.48 8.79
CA LEU A 190 13.67 -29.13 9.16
C LEU A 190 13.92 -29.07 10.66
N LEU A 191 13.61 -27.94 11.31
CA LEU A 191 13.96 -27.73 12.71
C LEU A 191 12.78 -27.89 13.68
N LYS A 192 11.52 -27.96 13.21
CA LYS A 192 10.29 -28.01 14.02
C LYS A 192 10.26 -26.98 15.17
N ARG A 193 11.06 -25.90 15.06
CA ARG A 193 11.33 -24.95 16.16
C ARG A 193 10.38 -23.76 16.12
N TYR A 194 9.66 -23.56 15.02
CA TYR A 194 9.00 -22.28 14.75
C TYR A 194 7.53 -22.44 14.38
N SER A 195 6.66 -22.51 15.38
CA SER A 195 5.25 -22.13 15.18
C SER A 195 5.19 -20.60 15.21
N ASN A 196 5.29 -19.96 14.04
CA ASN A 196 5.13 -18.51 13.96
C ASN A 196 3.65 -18.15 14.20
N LYS A 197 3.26 -17.96 15.46
CA LYS A 197 1.89 -17.56 15.83
C LYS A 197 1.50 -16.16 15.30
N ARG A 198 2.43 -15.37 14.76
CA ARG A 198 2.19 -13.98 14.35
C ARG A 198 2.09 -13.85 12.83
N GLY A 199 0.92 -13.42 12.35
CA GLY A 199 0.65 -13.24 10.92
C GLY A 199 1.17 -11.94 10.28
N LEU A 200 1.55 -10.92 11.07
CA LEU A 200 1.95 -9.59 10.57
C LEU A 200 3.22 -9.06 11.24
N ASP A 201 4.05 -8.37 10.46
CA ASP A 201 5.28 -7.72 10.91
C ASP A 201 4.98 -6.41 11.65
N ARG A 202 5.68 -6.11 12.75
CA ARG A 202 5.46 -4.92 13.59
C ARG A 202 6.65 -3.97 13.51
N ILE A 203 6.38 -2.70 13.26
CA ILE A 203 7.41 -1.65 13.16
C ILE A 203 7.44 -0.84 14.45
N LYS A 204 8.57 -0.93 15.16
CA LYS A 204 8.84 -0.09 16.33
C LYS A 204 8.93 1.39 15.93
N GLN A 205 8.28 2.24 16.71
CA GLN A 205 8.30 3.70 16.50
C GLN A 205 9.31 4.35 17.44
N ALA A 206 10.20 5.17 16.88
CA ALA A 206 11.15 5.94 17.68
C ALA A 206 10.47 7.23 18.15
N LYS A 207 10.28 7.38 19.48
CA LYS A 207 9.58 8.52 20.09
C LYS A 207 8.16 8.72 19.52
N GLY A 208 7.37 7.65 19.53
CA GLY A 208 5.95 7.72 19.20
C GLY A 208 5.16 8.24 20.41
N GLU A 209 4.33 9.25 20.20
CA GLU A 209 3.47 9.89 21.18
C GLU A 209 2.01 9.65 20.80
N VAL A 210 1.16 9.47 21.81
CA VAL A 210 -0.29 9.31 21.66
C VAL A 210 -1.01 10.38 22.46
N PHE A 211 -2.04 10.96 21.85
CA PHE A 211 -2.92 11.94 22.47
C PHE A 211 -4.35 11.43 22.33
N PHE A 212 -5.11 11.41 23.43
CA PHE A 212 -6.52 11.05 23.41
C PHE A 212 -7.36 12.28 23.07
N CYS A 213 -8.30 12.13 22.13
CA CYS A 213 -9.24 13.19 21.80
C CYS A 213 -10.56 12.85 22.49
N ASN A 214 -10.94 13.62 23.51
CA ASN A 214 -12.22 13.45 24.21
C ASN A 214 -13.39 13.82 23.28
N SER A 215 -14.50 13.08 23.41
CA SER A 215 -15.70 13.15 22.56
C SER A 215 -16.35 14.54 22.47
N GLU A 216 -16.12 15.42 23.45
CA GLU A 216 -16.69 16.77 23.48
C GLU A 216 -15.85 17.82 22.73
N GLN A 217 -14.59 17.52 22.40
CA GLN A 217 -13.71 18.47 21.71
C GLN A 217 -13.72 18.21 20.21
N SER A 218 -14.04 19.25 19.45
CA SER A 218 -14.05 19.21 17.99
C SER A 218 -12.70 18.69 17.46
N TYR A 219 -12.70 17.99 16.33
CA TYR A 219 -11.48 17.52 15.63
C TYR A 219 -10.42 18.64 15.47
N LYS A 220 -10.87 19.91 15.45
CA LYS A 220 -10.03 21.11 15.41
C LYS A 220 -9.24 21.36 16.69
N ASP A 221 -9.79 21.08 17.87
CA ASP A 221 -9.15 21.37 19.15
C ASP A 221 -8.05 20.34 19.46
N CYS A 222 -8.26 19.07 19.13
CA CYS A 222 -7.23 18.02 19.22
C CYS A 222 -6.10 18.20 18.17
N PHE A 223 -6.38 18.95 17.09
CA PHE A 223 -5.38 19.33 16.09
C PHE A 223 -4.47 20.45 16.59
N LEU A 224 -5.07 21.44 17.27
CA LEU A 224 -4.41 22.65 17.78
C LEU A 224 -3.77 22.48 19.17
N SER A 225 -4.18 21.46 19.95
CA SER A 225 -3.60 21.21 21.26
C SER A 225 -2.14 20.73 21.15
N HIS A 226 -1.24 21.52 21.73
CA HIS A 226 0.14 21.16 22.03
C HIS A 226 0.25 20.52 23.44
N GLY A 227 -0.82 19.88 23.90
CA GLY A 227 -0.87 19.26 25.22
C GLY A 227 0.20 18.18 25.42
N GLU A 228 0.37 17.74 26.66
CA GLU A 228 1.29 16.64 26.99
C GLU A 228 0.80 15.31 26.39
N PRO A 229 1.73 14.42 25.99
CA PRO A 229 1.36 13.12 25.45
C PRO A 229 0.70 12.25 26.52
N CYS A 230 -0.50 11.73 26.22
CA CYS A 230 -1.24 10.79 27.05
C CYS A 230 -0.57 9.41 27.13
N GLY A 231 0.33 9.09 26.21
CA GLY A 231 1.05 7.82 26.18
C GLY A 231 2.09 7.72 25.07
N ALA A 232 2.71 6.55 24.96
CA ALA A 232 3.72 6.25 23.97
C ALA A 232 3.22 5.24 22.93
N LEU A 233 3.38 5.55 21.64
CA LEU A 233 3.20 4.60 20.55
C LEU A 233 4.49 3.78 20.41
N VAL A 234 4.44 2.50 20.81
CA VAL A 234 5.61 1.62 20.87
C VAL A 234 5.88 0.95 19.53
N ASP A 235 4.88 0.29 18.97
CA ASP A 235 4.95 -0.37 17.67
C ASP A 235 3.60 -0.37 16.96
N ILE A 236 3.64 -0.60 15.65
CA ILE A 236 2.45 -0.63 14.80
C ILE A 236 2.63 -1.63 13.65
N ASN A 237 1.55 -2.34 13.32
CA ASN A 237 1.42 -3.13 12.10
C ASN A 237 0.17 -2.70 11.33
N GLU A 238 -0.21 -3.44 10.29
CA GLU A 238 -1.32 -3.08 9.41
C GLU A 238 -2.71 -3.11 10.08
N LYS A 239 -2.86 -3.75 11.24
CA LYS A 239 -4.15 -3.93 11.93
C LYS A 239 -4.16 -3.37 13.34
N HIS A 240 -3.05 -3.54 14.05
CA HIS A 240 -2.94 -3.25 15.46
C HIS A 240 -1.75 -2.33 15.73
N MET A 241 -1.90 -1.50 16.75
CA MET A 241 -0.80 -0.75 17.35
C MET A 241 -0.65 -1.11 18.82
N ARG A 242 0.56 -0.98 19.35
CA ARG A 242 0.84 -1.07 20.77
C ARG A 242 1.02 0.32 21.34
N VAL A 243 0.21 0.65 22.36
CA VAL A 243 0.26 1.92 23.08
C VAL A 243 0.47 1.64 24.55
N ASP A 244 1.47 2.29 25.14
CA ASP A 244 1.74 2.22 26.58
C ASP A 244 1.31 3.58 27.20
N THR A 245 0.47 3.57 28.25
CA THR A 245 -0.12 4.78 28.86
C THR A 245 -0.42 4.56 30.35
N ASP A 246 -0.49 5.66 31.13
CA ASP A 246 -0.94 5.65 32.52
C ASP A 246 -2.44 5.89 32.68
N ILE A 247 -3.10 6.28 31.59
CA ILE A 247 -4.52 6.61 31.57
C ILE A 247 -5.30 5.34 31.18
N PRO A 248 -6.29 4.91 31.99
CA PRO A 248 -7.14 3.79 31.62
C PRO A 248 -8.02 4.17 30.42
N ILE A 249 -8.14 3.27 29.46
CA ILE A 249 -9.05 3.39 28.32
C ILE A 249 -10.28 2.55 28.66
N GLU A 250 -11.45 3.18 28.75
CA GLU A 250 -12.71 2.47 29.00
C GLU A 250 -13.13 1.69 27.74
N ASP A 251 -13.62 0.47 27.91
CA ASP A 251 -13.95 -0.46 26.81
C ASP A 251 -15.27 -0.10 26.09
N GLU A 252 -15.94 0.99 26.48
CA GLU A 252 -17.23 1.41 25.92
C GLU A 252 -17.07 2.29 24.67
N GLY A 253 -16.58 1.68 23.59
CA GLY A 253 -16.70 2.22 22.23
C GLY A 253 -15.41 2.73 21.58
N ALA A 254 -15.55 3.15 20.33
CA ALA A 254 -14.41 3.58 19.51
C ALA A 254 -13.92 4.97 19.94
N ILE A 255 -12.71 5.03 20.48
CA ILE A 255 -12.08 6.28 20.92
C ILE A 255 -11.26 6.85 19.78
N THR A 256 -11.26 8.17 19.62
CA THR A 256 -10.39 8.82 18.63
C THR A 256 -9.08 9.20 19.29
N ILE A 257 -7.97 8.76 18.69
CA ILE A 257 -6.63 9.13 19.14
C ILE A 257 -5.85 9.80 18.02
N ARG A 258 -4.92 10.66 18.42
CA ARG A 258 -3.90 11.23 17.56
C ARG A 258 -2.58 10.57 17.88
N CYS A 259 -1.96 9.95 16.89
CA CYS A 259 -0.60 9.44 17.01
C CYS A 259 0.37 10.42 16.34
N ARG A 260 1.49 10.70 16.99
CA ARG A 260 2.55 11.57 16.50
C ARG A 260 3.87 10.83 16.59
N ALA A 261 4.69 10.90 15.54
CA ALA A 261 6.05 10.38 15.61
C ALA A 261 7.00 11.29 14.83
N MET A 262 8.24 11.36 15.31
CA MET A 262 9.32 12.00 14.59
C MET A 262 9.83 11.04 13.52
N VAL A 263 9.64 11.39 12.26
CA VAL A 263 10.03 10.56 11.13
C VAL A 263 11.17 11.20 10.35
N LYS A 264 12.16 10.38 10.00
CA LYS A 264 13.19 10.79 9.04
C LYS A 264 12.53 10.89 7.66
N THR A 265 12.54 12.11 7.11
CA THR A 265 12.11 12.35 5.73
C THR A 265 13.23 12.01 4.75
N LYS A 266 12.93 12.03 3.45
CA LYS A 266 13.88 11.71 2.38
C LYS A 266 15.10 12.63 2.35
N LEU A 267 14.99 13.86 2.85
CA LEU A 267 16.07 14.85 2.89
C LEU A 267 16.90 14.79 4.19
N ALA A 268 16.88 13.66 4.89
CA ALA A 268 17.45 13.47 6.24
C ALA A 268 16.91 14.43 7.32
N LYS A 269 16.03 15.38 6.97
CA LYS A 269 15.32 16.27 7.88
C LYS A 269 14.35 15.46 8.72
N ARG A 270 14.42 15.63 10.04
CA ARG A 270 13.44 15.06 10.98
C ARG A 270 12.20 15.94 10.95
N GLU A 271 11.07 15.37 10.56
CA GLU A 271 9.79 16.05 10.61
C GLU A 271 8.83 15.29 11.51
N THR A 272 8.03 16.03 12.25
CA THR A 272 6.94 15.49 13.03
C THR A 272 5.77 15.19 12.10
N LYS A 273 5.32 13.93 12.06
CA LYS A 273 4.10 13.54 11.36
C LYS A 273 3.11 13.00 12.36
N SER A 274 1.84 13.35 12.15
CA SER A 274 0.74 12.83 12.96
C SER A 274 -0.40 12.37 12.08
N PHE A 275 -1.17 11.41 12.59
CA PHE A 275 -2.42 10.94 12.01
C PHE A 275 -3.45 10.75 13.10
N PHE A 276 -4.72 10.79 12.71
CA PHE A 276 -5.85 10.47 13.58
C PHE A 276 -6.45 9.13 13.18
N CYS A 277 -6.82 8.34 14.18
CA CYS A 277 -7.50 7.07 14.00
C CYS A 277 -8.53 6.86 15.10
N ALA A 278 -9.63 6.21 14.74
CA ALA A 278 -10.50 5.56 15.70
C ALA A 278 -9.83 4.26 16.16
N VAL A 279 -9.89 3.97 17.44
CA VAL A 279 -9.30 2.78 18.04
C VAL A 279 -10.29 2.05 18.92
N ASN A 280 -10.20 0.73 18.88
CA ASN A 280 -10.88 -0.18 19.79
C ASN A 280 -9.82 -0.97 20.58
N VAL A 281 -10.09 -1.22 21.85
CA VAL A 281 -9.23 -2.07 22.67
C VAL A 281 -9.38 -3.51 22.19
N PHE A 282 -8.26 -4.10 21.73
CA PHE A 282 -8.21 -5.51 21.36
C PHE A 282 -7.67 -6.35 22.51
N MET A 283 -6.62 -5.88 23.19
CA MET A 283 -6.10 -6.49 24.43
C MET A 283 -5.54 -5.41 25.36
N ARG A 284 -5.65 -5.64 26.67
CA ARG A 284 -5.05 -4.81 27.72
C ARG A 284 -4.15 -5.67 28.61
N TYR A 285 -3.02 -5.10 29.03
CA TYR A 285 -2.11 -5.68 30.01
C TYR A 285 -1.77 -4.62 31.06
N ASP A 286 -1.90 -4.99 32.32
CA ASP A 286 -1.47 -4.13 33.43
C ASP A 286 0.01 -4.43 33.72
N VAL A 287 0.82 -3.36 33.84
CA VAL A 287 2.28 -3.45 34.02
C VAL A 287 2.67 -2.66 35.26
N PRO A 288 2.56 -3.26 36.47
CA PRO A 288 2.72 -2.53 37.74
C PRO A 288 4.11 -1.91 37.95
N GLN A 289 5.14 -2.48 37.33
CA GLN A 289 6.54 -2.04 37.44
C GLN A 289 7.09 -1.46 36.12
N GLY A 290 6.21 -1.11 35.18
CA GLY A 290 6.58 -0.53 33.89
C GLY A 290 6.76 0.98 33.95
N LYS A 291 7.35 1.56 32.89
CA LYS A 291 7.37 3.02 32.70
C LYS A 291 5.95 3.61 32.63
N TYR A 292 5.00 2.82 32.14
CA TYR A 292 3.58 3.12 32.08
C TYR A 292 2.80 2.01 32.78
N LYS A 293 1.69 2.36 33.44
CA LYS A 293 0.83 1.41 34.16
C LYS A 293 0.10 0.42 33.26
N TYR A 294 -0.22 0.82 32.03
CA TYR A 294 -1.00 0.01 31.09
C TYR A 294 -0.32 -0.15 29.74
N THR A 295 -0.45 -1.33 29.15
CA THR A 295 -0.12 -1.61 27.75
C THR A 295 -1.38 -2.07 27.02
N TYR A 296 -1.76 -1.32 25.99
CA TYR A 296 -2.90 -1.63 25.13
C TYR A 296 -2.43 -2.09 23.76
N ILE A 297 -3.06 -3.16 23.26
CA ILE A 297 -3.07 -3.50 21.85
C ILE A 297 -4.39 -2.99 21.30
N LEU A 298 -4.30 -2.01 20.42
CA LEU A 298 -5.44 -1.32 19.84
C LEU A 298 -5.62 -1.75 18.40
N GLU A 299 -6.81 -2.17 18.02
CA GLU A 299 -7.23 -2.21 16.62
C GLU A 299 -7.55 -0.78 16.17
N TYR A 300 -7.11 -0.38 14.98
CA TYR A 300 -7.24 1.01 14.54
C TYR A 300 -7.77 1.14 13.12
N ASP A 301 -8.62 2.15 12.88
CA ASP A 301 -8.99 2.61 11.55
C ASP A 301 -8.69 4.11 11.40
N PRO A 302 -7.81 4.50 10.45
CA PRO A 302 -7.54 5.91 10.19
C PRO A 302 -8.80 6.68 9.80
N CYS A 303 -9.07 7.84 10.45
CA CYS A 303 -10.32 8.59 10.26
C CYS A 303 -10.51 9.19 8.85
N SER A 304 -9.45 9.17 8.02
CA SER A 304 -9.50 9.69 6.64
C SER A 304 -8.49 8.97 5.74
N GLU A 305 -8.68 9.07 4.42
CA GLU A 305 -7.72 8.57 3.43
C GLU A 305 -6.35 9.26 3.54
N LEU A 306 -6.31 10.52 4.00
CA LEU A 306 -5.06 11.21 4.27
C LEU A 306 -4.34 10.61 5.50
N ASN A 307 -5.09 10.30 6.57
CA ASN A 307 -4.56 9.62 7.74
C ASN A 307 -4.04 8.23 7.37
N ARG A 308 -4.77 7.47 6.54
CA ARG A 308 -4.33 6.16 6.03
C ARG A 308 -3.04 6.27 5.21
N TYR A 309 -2.93 7.28 4.35
CA TYR A 309 -1.68 7.59 3.65
C TYR A 309 -0.53 7.88 4.61
N PHE A 310 -0.75 8.68 5.66
CA PHE A 310 0.29 9.00 6.64
C PHE A 310 0.76 7.77 7.42
N VAL A 311 -0.17 6.90 7.85
CA VAL A 311 0.17 5.63 8.49
C VAL A 311 1.04 4.79 7.56
N ASP A 312 0.60 4.52 6.34
CA ASP A 312 1.34 3.67 5.40
C ASP A 312 2.71 4.25 5.03
N GLN A 313 2.78 5.57 4.80
CA GLN A 313 4.00 6.23 4.34
C GLN A 313 5.04 6.39 5.45
N TYR A 314 4.60 6.84 6.63
CA TYR A 314 5.50 7.31 7.67
C TYR A 314 5.69 6.31 8.82
N PHE A 315 4.64 5.58 9.18
CA PHE A 315 4.64 4.65 10.32
C PHE A 315 4.91 3.20 9.89
N LEU A 316 4.23 2.72 8.85
CA LEU A 316 4.42 1.38 8.28
C LEU A 316 5.48 1.33 7.17
N LYS A 317 5.93 2.48 6.68
CA LYS A 317 7.03 2.64 5.70
C LYS A 317 6.84 1.85 4.39
N LYS A 318 5.60 1.69 3.89
CA LYS A 318 5.25 0.83 2.73
C LYS A 318 5.59 1.38 1.33
N SER A 319 6.44 2.39 1.19
CA SER A 319 6.78 2.96 -0.12
C SER A 319 7.83 2.13 -0.86
N LEU A 320 7.63 1.88 -2.16
CA LEU A 320 8.52 1.08 -3.01
C LEU A 320 9.96 1.61 -3.09
N MET A 321 10.15 2.92 -2.98
CA MET A 321 11.46 3.58 -3.09
C MET A 321 12.24 3.69 -1.78
N ARG A 322 11.69 3.25 -0.64
CA ARG A 322 12.39 3.36 0.66
C ARG A 322 13.42 2.25 0.91
N TYR A 323 13.56 1.29 0.01
CA TYR A 323 14.48 0.16 0.15
C TYR A 323 15.76 0.26 -0.69
N VAL A 324 15.88 1.32 -1.49
CA VAL A 324 16.95 1.48 -2.50
C VAL A 324 17.90 2.66 -2.18
N ILE A 325 17.73 3.32 -1.03
CA ILE A 325 18.67 4.37 -0.56
C ILE A 325 19.05 4.09 0.89
#